data_AF-A0AAD5BCS9-F1
#
_entry.id   AF-A0AAD5BCS9-F1
#
_cell.length_a   1.000
_cell.length_b   1.000
_cell.length_c   1.000
_cell.angle_alpha   90.00
_cell.angle_beta   90.00
_cell.angle_gamma   90.00
#
_symmetry.space_group_name_H-M   'P 1'
#
loop_
_entity.id
_entity.type
_entity.pdbx_description
1 polymer ?
#
loop_
_entity_poly.entity_id
_entity_poly.type
_entity_poly.pdbx_seq_one_letter_code
_entity_poly.pdbx_strand_id
1 'polypeptide(L)' 'MAGKNQLPFHVRATDVVHRLTVLGLAGFCIVGGGSIAFNIWANSDFAPWNKKKLKFEEEQYHQSRNEGDSSSTEA' A
#
# COMPACT_ATOMS: atom_id res chain seq x y z
N MET A 1 27.69 -39.62 25.99
CA MET A 1 27.34 -38.27 25.48
C MET A 1 25.92 -38.29 24.94
N ALA A 2 25.25 -37.13 24.97
CA ALA A 2 23.90 -36.84 24.46
C ALA A 2 22.73 -37.13 25.42
N GLY A 3 22.54 -36.23 26.39
CA GLY A 3 21.25 -36.06 27.06
C GLY A 3 20.20 -35.56 26.04
N LYS A 4 19.12 -36.33 25.85
CA LYS A 4 17.98 -35.96 25.02
C LYS A 4 17.13 -34.91 25.75
N ASN A 5 17.65 -33.70 25.93
CA ASN A 5 16.84 -32.53 26.29
C ASN A 5 16.11 -32.03 25.04
N GLN A 6 15.25 -32.88 24.47
CA GLN A 6 14.32 -32.44 23.44
C GLN A 6 13.15 -31.77 24.15
N LEU A 7 12.98 -30.47 23.92
CA LEU A 7 11.82 -29.71 24.42
C LEU A 7 10.53 -30.47 24.04
N PRO A 8 9.56 -30.59 24.95
CA PRO A 8 8.35 -31.36 24.70
C PRO A 8 7.61 -30.83 23.46
N PHE A 9 7.01 -31.74 22.69
CA PHE A 9 6.52 -31.47 21.32
C PHE A 9 5.61 -30.24 21.20
N HIS A 10 4.76 -30.00 22.20
CA HIS A 10 3.89 -28.82 22.24
C HIS A 10 4.67 -27.50 22.27
N VAL A 11 5.79 -27.42 23.00
CA VAL A 11 6.65 -26.22 23.04
C VAL A 11 7.31 -25.97 21.69
N ARG A 12 7.71 -27.04 20.99
CA ARG A 12 8.29 -26.95 19.64
C ARG A 12 7.25 -26.49 18.62
N ALA A 13 6.02 -27.00 18.73
CA ALA A 13 4.93 -26.61 17.85
C ALA A 13 4.55 -25.13 18.04
N THR A 14 4.41 -24.68 19.29
CA THR A 14 4.09 -23.26 19.58
C THR A 14 5.20 -22.32 19.16
N ASP A 15 6.48 -22.72 19.31
CA ASP A 15 7.63 -21.94 18.83
C ASP A 15 7.63 -21.80 17.30
N VAL A 16 7.34 -22.88 16.57
CA VAL A 16 7.23 -22.84 15.10
C VAL A 16 6.06 -21.95 14.66
N VAL A 17 4.88 -22.10 15.28
CA VAL A 17 3.71 -21.27 14.96
C VAL A 17 4.01 -19.80 15.26
N HIS A 18 4.61 -19.51 16.41
CA HIS A 18 4.98 -18.15 16.78
C HIS A 18 5.94 -17.54 15.74
N ARG A 19 7.01 -18.23 15.37
CA ARG A 19 7.96 -17.76 14.36
C ARG A 19 7.30 -17.52 13.00
N LEU A 20 6.42 -18.42 12.56
CA LEU A 20 5.69 -18.25 11.31
C LEU A 20 4.74 -17.06 11.36
N THR A 21 4.04 -16.84 12.47
CA THR A 21 3.15 -15.68 12.63
C THR A 21 3.93 -14.37 12.64
N VAL A 22 5.07 -14.32 13.33
CA VAL A 22 5.93 -13.12 13.38
C VAL A 22 6.51 -12.83 12.00
N LEU A 23 7.03 -13.85 11.30
CA LEU A 23 7.56 -13.69 9.95
C LEU A 23 6.46 -13.31 8.95
N GLY A 24 5.27 -13.88 9.08
CA GLY A 24 4.10 -13.53 8.28
C GLY A 24 3.67 -12.08 8.51
N LEU A 25 3.61 -11.63 9.76
CA LEU A 25 3.28 -10.25 10.11
C LEU A 25 4.33 -9.27 9.58
N ALA A 26 5.62 -9.59 9.77
CA ALA A 26 6.71 -8.77 9.24
C ALA A 26 6.65 -8.67 7.70
N GLY A 27 6.44 -9.79 7.02
CA GLY A 27 6.26 -9.83 5.57
C GLY A 27 5.06 -9.00 5.11
N PHE A 28 3.92 -9.14 5.80
CA PHE A 28 2.72 -8.34 5.52
C PHE A 28 2.98 -6.84 5.68
N CYS A 29 3.67 -6.42 6.75
CA CYS A 29 4.01 -5.02 6.96
C CYS A 29 4.99 -4.49 5.90
N ILE A 30 5.97 -5.29 5.48
CA ILE A 30 6.92 -4.88 4.42
C ILE A 30 6.20 -4.75 3.08
N VAL A 31 5.35 -5.72 2.71
CA VAL A 31 4.60 -5.67 1.46
C VAL A 31 3.59 -4.53 1.47
N GLY A 32 2.83 -4.38 2.57
CA GLY A 32 1.86 -3.31 2.75
C GLY A 32 2.52 -1.93 2.73
N GLY A 33 3.51 -1.70 3.59
CA GLY A 33 4.25 -0.43 3.63
C GLY A 33 4.99 -0.14 2.32
N GLY A 34 5.62 -1.15 1.73
CA GLY A 34 6.28 -1.05 0.43
C GLY A 34 5.32 -0.68 -0.70
N SER A 35 4.11 -1.25 -0.73
CA SER A 35 3.09 -0.93 -1.73
C SER A 35 2.61 0.52 -1.62
N ILE A 36 2.40 1.03 -0.41
CA ILE A 36 2.00 2.41 -0.17
C ILE A 36 3.14 3.36 -0.56
N ALA A 37 4.36 3.10 -0.08
CA ALA A 37 5.54 3.89 -0.41
C ALA A 37 5.81 3.90 -1.92
N PHE A 38 5.66 2.75 -2.59
CA PHE A 38 5.80 2.64 -4.05
C PHE A 38 4.73 3.44 -4.79
N ASN A 39 3.46 3.39 -4.36
CA ASN A 39 2.40 4.19 -4.96
C ASN A 39 2.66 5.70 -4.80
N ILE A 40 3.12 6.14 -3.62
CA ILE A 40 3.51 7.53 -3.39
C ILE A 40 4.69 7.90 -4.28
N TRP A 41 5.75 7.09 -4.30
CA TRP A 41 6.95 7.35 -5.08
C TRP A 41 6.66 7.40 -6.59
N ALA A 42 5.92 6.42 -7.12
CA ALA A 42 5.55 6.35 -8.53
C ALA A 42 4.65 7.53 -8.98
N ASN A 43 3.89 8.12 -8.05
CA ASN A 43 3.11 9.34 -8.28
C ASN A 43 3.85 10.63 -7.86
N SER A 44 5.01 10.51 -7.21
CA SER A 44 5.84 11.64 -6.78
C SER A 44 6.53 12.29 -7.98
N ASP A 45 6.94 13.54 -7.85
CA ASP A 45 7.68 14.26 -8.92
C ASP A 45 9.10 13.70 -9.15
N PHE A 46 9.56 12.80 -8.29
CA PHE A 46 10.88 12.20 -8.34
C PHE A 46 10.97 10.97 -9.26
N ALA A 47 9.83 10.34 -9.58
CA ALA A 47 9.74 9.20 -10.49
C ALA A 47 8.97 9.62 -11.75
N PRO A 48 9.60 9.71 -12.94
CA PRO A 48 8.96 10.18 -14.17
C PRO A 48 8.07 9.11 -14.83
N TRP A 49 7.42 8.26 -14.04
CA TRP A 49 6.61 7.14 -14.55
C TRP A 49 5.14 7.49 -14.77
N ASN A 50 4.61 8.54 -14.16
CA ASN A 50 3.25 8.98 -14.43
C ASN A 50 3.24 10.24 -15.31
N LYS A 51 3.10 10.06 -16.63
CA LYS A 51 2.99 11.18 -17.60
C LYS A 51 1.65 11.92 -17.53
N LYS A 52 0.62 11.28 -16.95
CA LYS A 52 -0.67 11.86 -16.62
C LYS A 52 -0.77 12.00 -15.10
N LYS A 53 0.11 12.80 -14.50
CA LYS A 53 -0.11 13.22 -13.10
C LYS A 53 -1.49 13.86 -13.01
N LEU A 54 -2.09 13.81 -11.81
CA LEU A 54 -3.15 14.73 -11.37
C LEU A 54 -2.59 16.18 -11.34
N LYS A 55 -2.08 16.65 -12.47
CA LYS A 55 -1.84 18.06 -12.69
C LYS A 55 -3.19 18.63 -13.05
N PHE A 56 -3.50 19.75 -12.43
CA PHE A 56 -4.68 20.52 -12.76
C PHE A 56 -4.48 21.05 -14.17
N GLU A 57 -5.08 20.38 -15.15
CA GLU A 57 -5.15 20.88 -16.52
C GLU A 57 -6.17 22.03 -16.49
N GLU A 58 -5.74 23.24 -16.83
CA GLU A 58 -6.59 24.44 -16.87
C GLU A 58 -7.85 24.22 -17.75
N GLU A 59 -7.73 23.35 -18.76
CA GLU A 59 -8.84 22.89 -19.60
C GLU A 59 -9.95 22.15 -18.81
N GLN A 60 -9.61 21.33 -17.79
CA GLN A 60 -10.61 20.68 -16.93
C GLN A 60 -11.34 21.70 -16.02
N TYR A 61 -10.66 22.77 -15.62
CA TYR A 61 -11.28 23.85 -14.84
C TYR A 61 -12.32 24.62 -15.67
N HIS A 62 -12.01 24.91 -16.93
CA HIS A 62 -12.93 25.58 -17.85
C HIS A 62 -14.11 24.69 -18.27
N GLN A 63 -13.90 23.38 -18.41
CA GLN A 63 -14.97 22.43 -18.72
C GLN A 63 -15.97 22.30 -17.56
N SER A 64 -15.46 22.15 -16.32
CA SER A 64 -16.29 22.08 -15.11
C SER A 64 -17.10 23.37 -14.86
N ARG A 65 -16.53 24.52 -15.24
CA ARG A 65 -17.17 25.83 -15.10
C ARG A 65 -18.28 26.07 -16.13
N ASN A 66 -18.12 25.60 -17.37
CA ASN A 66 -19.18 25.67 -18.39
C ASN A 66 -20.34 24.70 -18.10
N GLU A 67 -20.06 23.50 -17.57
CA GLU A 67 -21.11 22.55 -17.15
C GLU A 67 -21.90 23.07 -15.93
N GLY A 68 -21.23 23.76 -14.99
CA GLY A 68 -21.89 24.47 -13.90
C GLY A 68 -22.84 25.57 -14.39
N ASP A 69 -22.40 26.41 -15.33
CA ASP A 69 -23.15 27.56 -15.85
C ASP A 69 -24.35 27.16 -16.73
N SER A 70 -24.22 26.06 -17.48
CA SER A 70 -25.31 25.49 -18.27
C SER A 70 -26.36 24.76 -17.40
N SER A 71 -25.97 24.16 -16.27
CA SER A 71 -26.93 23.56 -15.32
C SER A 71 -27.74 24.59 -14.52
N SER A 72 -27.22 25.79 -14.32
CA SER A 72 -27.92 26.90 -13.64
C SER A 72 -28.76 27.78 -14.56
N THR A 73 -28.71 27.56 -15.88
CA THR A 73 -29.49 28.30 -16.88
C THR A 73 -30.77 27.56 -17.31
N GLU A 74 -30.91 26.28 -16.96
CA GLU A 74 -32.12 25.46 -17.24
C GLU A 74 -32.98 25.16 -16.00
N ALA A 75 -32.74 25.83 -14.85
CA ALA A 75 -33.53 25.70 -13.62
C ALA A 75 -34.36 26.95 -13.30
#